data_AF-A0AAF0L028-F1
#
_entry.id   AF-A0AAF0L028-F1
#
_cell.length_a   1.000
_cell.length_b   1.000
_cell.length_c   1.000
_cell.angle_alpha   90.00
_cell.angle_beta   90.00
_cell.angle_gamma   90.00
#
_symmetry.space_group_name_H-M   'P 1'
#
loop_
_entity.id
_entity.type
_entity.pdbx_description
1 polymer ?
#
loop_
_entity_poly.entity_id
_entity_poly.type
_entity_poly.pdbx_seq_one_letter_code
_entity_poly.pdbx_strand_id
1 'polypeptide(L)'
;MNKTEVSKLLTVASAIDHRSITPEIVNAWHAIVGDIPFDEAQTALIAHRRTKPGVYFEPGHIIEQRKLRVAREREVRGPHPPPPPGQRWAVDAIENDPEYGEPGGVGVVPFGNAT
;
A
#
# COMPACT_ATOMS: atom_id res chain seq x y z
N MET A 1 12.07 -8.07 10.36
CA MET A 1 11.54 -9.36 10.84
C MET A 1 12.68 -10.31 11.09
N ASN A 2 12.58 -11.17 12.11
CA ASN A 2 13.63 -12.13 12.47
C ASN A 2 13.60 -13.39 11.58
N LYS A 3 14.59 -14.28 11.71
CA LYS A 3 14.69 -15.50 10.90
C LYS A 3 13.51 -16.46 11.08
N THR A 4 12.93 -16.54 12.27
CA THR A 4 11.74 -17.38 12.53
C THR A 4 10.53 -16.85 11.74
N GLU A 5 10.37 -15.53 11.69
CA GLU A 5 9.34 -14.87 10.89
C GLU A 5 9.57 -15.05 9.39
N VAL A 6 10.82 -14.94 8.93
CA VAL A 6 11.19 -15.25 7.52
C VAL A 6 10.83 -16.69 7.16
N SER A 7 11.12 -17.64 8.04
CA SER A 7 10.75 -19.04 7.83
C SER A 7 9.23 -19.20 7.71
N LYS A 8 8.45 -18.54 8.57
CA LYS A 8 6.98 -18.56 8.49
C LYS A 8 6.47 -18.00 7.16
N LEU A 9 7.03 -16.87 6.71
CA LEU A 9 6.68 -16.27 5.42
C LEU A 9 6.96 -17.22 4.27
N LEU A 10 8.14 -17.85 4.27
CA LEU A 10 8.54 -18.82 3.26
C LEU A 10 7.67 -20.08 3.27
N THR A 11 7.21 -20.53 4.44
CA THR A 11 6.25 -21.65 4.55
C THR A 11 4.95 -21.33 3.82
N VAL A 12 4.41 -20.12 3.99
CA VAL A 12 3.20 -19.69 3.26
C VAL A 12 3.47 -19.59 1.77
N ALA A 13 4.63 -19.05 1.36
CA ALA A 13 4.99 -18.96 -0.05
C ALA A 13 5.14 -20.35 -0.71
N SER A 14 5.76 -21.29 0.00
CA SER A 14 5.99 -22.68 -0.43
C SER A 14 4.69 -23.47 -0.61
N ALA A 15 3.67 -23.20 0.20
CA ALA A 15 2.34 -23.78 0.00
C ALA A 15 1.70 -23.39 -1.35
N ILE A 16 2.21 -22.35 -2.03
CA ILE A 16 1.68 -21.82 -3.29
C ILE A 16 2.58 -22.16 -4.48
N ASP A 17 3.90 -22.05 -4.32
CA ASP A 17 4.87 -22.27 -5.41
C ASP A 17 5.81 -23.45 -5.23
N HIS A 18 5.57 -24.26 -4.20
CA HIS A 18 6.29 -25.52 -3.94
C HIS A 18 7.81 -25.37 -3.78
N ARG A 19 8.31 -24.20 -3.35
CA ARG A 19 9.74 -24.01 -3.06
C ARG A 19 10.20 -24.88 -1.89
N SER A 20 11.45 -25.31 -1.91
CA SER A 20 12.11 -25.87 -0.72
C SER A 20 12.53 -24.78 0.26
N ILE A 21 12.51 -25.08 1.55
CA ILE A 21 12.92 -24.16 2.61
C ILE A 21 14.08 -24.81 3.36
N THR A 22 15.25 -24.20 3.26
CA THR A 22 16.45 -24.62 3.99
C THR A 22 16.97 -23.47 4.86
N PRO A 23 17.80 -23.74 5.88
CA PRO A 23 18.41 -22.69 6.69
C PRO A 23 19.17 -21.64 5.88
N GLU A 24 19.84 -22.04 4.80
CA GLU A 24 20.59 -21.18 3.89
C GLU A 24 19.65 -20.21 3.16
N ILE A 25 18.50 -20.70 2.68
CA ILE A 25 17.47 -19.88 2.03
C ILE A 25 16.88 -18.87 3.02
N VAL A 26 16.58 -19.30 4.26
CA VAL A 26 16.09 -18.40 5.32
C VAL A 26 17.12 -17.31 5.62
N ASN A 27 18.41 -17.67 5.72
CA ASN A 27 19.48 -16.71 5.94
C ASN A 27 19.61 -15.71 4.78
N ALA A 28 19.55 -16.19 3.54
CA ALA A 28 19.62 -15.35 2.35
C ALA A 28 18.44 -14.37 2.27
N TRP A 29 17.22 -14.84 2.56
CA TRP A 29 16.04 -13.98 2.64
C TRP A 29 16.17 -12.95 3.75
N HIS A 30 16.55 -13.38 4.96
CA HIS A 30 16.72 -12.48 6.10
C HIS A 30 17.76 -11.39 5.84
N ALA A 31 18.82 -11.67 5.07
CA ALA A 31 19.80 -10.65 4.68
C ALA A 31 19.21 -9.53 3.81
N ILE A 32 18.12 -9.80 3.09
CA ILE A 32 17.48 -8.85 2.17
C ILE A 32 16.31 -8.12 2.83
N VAL A 33 15.49 -8.85 3.60
CA VAL A 33 14.22 -8.33 4.15
C VAL A 33 14.19 -8.30 5.69
N GLY A 34 15.33 -8.47 6.35
CA GLY A 34 15.43 -8.51 7.81
C GLY A 34 15.01 -7.20 8.50
N ASP A 35 15.10 -6.06 7.82
CA ASP A 35 14.65 -4.76 8.31
C ASP A 35 13.14 -4.51 8.09
N ILE A 36 12.45 -5.39 7.36
CA ILE A 36 11.03 -5.24 7.01
C ILE A 36 10.15 -5.84 8.13
N PRO A 37 9.11 -5.13 8.60
CA PRO A 37 8.10 -5.72 9.49
C PRO A 37 7.44 -6.97 8.89
N PHE A 38 7.12 -7.96 9.73
CA PHE A 38 6.60 -9.25 9.24
C PHE A 38 5.22 -9.10 8.58
N ASP A 39 4.34 -8.29 9.15
CA ASP A 39 3.02 -7.96 8.63
C ASP A 39 3.11 -7.30 7.24
N GLU A 40 4.03 -6.34 7.05
CA GLU A 40 4.28 -5.71 5.75
C GLU A 40 4.74 -6.74 4.70
N ALA A 41 5.61 -7.67 5.09
CA ALA A 41 6.06 -8.75 4.20
C ALA A 41 4.93 -9.72 3.82
N GLN A 42 4.00 -10.01 4.75
CA GLN A 42 2.82 -10.83 4.46
C GLN A 42 1.85 -10.13 3.50
N THR A 43 1.57 -8.86 3.74
CA THR A 43 0.75 -8.04 2.82
C THR A 43 1.38 -8.06 1.43
N ALA A 44 2.71 -7.95 1.34
CA ALA A 44 3.40 -7.96 0.07
C ALA A 44 3.27 -9.29 -0.69
N LEU A 45 3.40 -10.42 0.01
CA LEU A 45 3.16 -11.74 -0.55
C LEU A 45 1.73 -11.87 -1.11
N ILE A 46 0.72 -11.47 -0.33
CA ILE A 46 -0.69 -11.55 -0.74
C ILE A 46 -0.96 -10.69 -1.97
N ALA A 47 -0.48 -9.44 -1.95
CA ALA A 47 -0.64 -8.51 -3.08
C ALA A 47 0.05 -9.03 -4.34
N HIS A 48 1.26 -9.59 -4.21
CA HIS A 48 1.98 -10.19 -5.34
C HIS A 48 1.19 -11.34 -5.95
N ARG A 49 0.67 -12.26 -5.12
CA ARG A 49 -0.11 -13.40 -5.61
C ARG A 49 -1.41 -13.01 -6.29
N ARG A 50 -2.05 -11.91 -5.87
CA ARG A 50 -3.27 -11.39 -6.49
C ARG A 50 -3.02 -10.70 -7.83
N THR A 51 -1.87 -10.03 -7.98
CA THR A 51 -1.63 -9.11 -9.10
C THR A 51 -0.65 -9.63 -10.14
N LYS A 52 0.24 -10.56 -9.76
CA LYS A 52 1.29 -11.13 -10.63
C LYS A 52 1.14 -12.67 -10.72
N PRO A 53 0.04 -13.19 -11.30
CA PRO A 53 -0.15 -14.64 -11.45
C PRO A 53 0.94 -15.26 -12.32
N GLY A 54 1.38 -16.47 -11.97
CA GLY A 54 2.45 -17.18 -12.68
C GLY A 54 3.87 -16.67 -12.41
N VAL A 55 4.03 -15.57 -11.65
CA VAL A 55 5.35 -15.00 -11.33
C VAL A 55 5.83 -15.53 -9.97
N TYR A 56 7.07 -16.05 -9.96
CA TYR A 56 7.70 -16.55 -8.73
C TYR A 56 7.95 -15.42 -7.73
N PHE A 57 7.71 -15.68 -6.44
CA PHE A 57 7.79 -14.66 -5.40
C PHE A 57 9.20 -14.55 -4.79
N GLU A 58 9.93 -13.54 -5.18
CA GLU A 58 11.28 -13.24 -4.69
C GLU A 58 11.28 -12.16 -3.59
N PRO A 59 12.31 -12.09 -2.70
CA PRO A 59 12.34 -11.12 -1.61
C PRO A 59 12.38 -9.67 -2.12
N GLY A 60 12.91 -9.43 -3.32
CA GLY A 60 12.91 -8.12 -3.97
C GLY A 60 11.51 -7.53 -4.19
N HIS A 61 10.48 -8.37 -4.39
CA HIS A 61 9.10 -7.90 -4.55
C HIS A 61 8.54 -7.27 -3.27
N ILE A 62 9.02 -7.68 -2.09
CA ILE A 62 8.64 -7.06 -0.81
C ILE A 62 9.20 -5.63 -0.77
N ILE A 63 10.46 -5.47 -1.18
CA ILE A 63 11.12 -4.17 -1.24
C ILE A 63 10.44 -3.24 -2.26
N GLU A 64 10.10 -3.77 -3.45
CA GLU A 64 9.35 -3.05 -4.48
C GLU A 64 8.03 -2.52 -3.93
N GLN A 65 7.25 -3.36 -3.26
CA GLN A 65 5.96 -2.93 -2.70
C GLN A 65 6.12 -1.91 -1.57
N ARG A 66 7.11 -2.06 -0.69
CA ARG A 66 7.41 -1.06 0.34
C ARG A 66 7.75 0.29 -0.28
N LYS A 67 8.55 0.32 -1.35
CA LYS A 67 8.87 1.56 -2.09
C LYS A 67 7.61 2.21 -2.65
N LEU A 68 6.73 1.43 -3.28
CA LEU A 68 5.46 1.93 -3.83
C LEU A 68 4.55 2.49 -2.73
N ARG A 69 4.46 1.82 -1.59
CA ARG A 69 3.70 2.29 -0.43
C ARG A 69 4.24 3.61 0.10
N VAL A 70 5.56 3.70 0.34
CA VAL A 70 6.20 4.92 0.82
C VAL A 70 6.06 6.06 -0.19
N ALA A 71 6.17 5.78 -1.49
CA ALA A 71 5.96 6.78 -2.53
C ALA A 71 4.52 7.32 -2.50
N ARG A 72 3.52 6.44 -2.39
CA ARG A 72 2.11 6.83 -2.27
C ARG A 72 1.82 7.61 -0.99
N GLU A 73 2.39 7.20 0.15
CA GLU A 73 2.24 7.94 1.40
C GLU A 73 2.85 9.34 1.31
N ARG A 74 4.00 9.48 0.64
CA ARG A 74 4.62 10.78 0.37
C ARG A 74 3.83 11.64 -0.59
N GLU A 75 3.19 11.03 -1.59
CA GLU A 75 2.28 11.73 -2.48
C GLU A 75 1.11 12.27 -1.65
N VAL A 76 0.38 11.40 -0.94
CA VAL A 76 -0.81 11.77 -0.17
C VAL A 76 -0.52 12.74 0.99
N ARG A 77 0.62 12.62 1.66
CA ARG A 77 0.94 13.43 2.86
C ARG A 77 2.00 14.50 2.62
N GLY A 78 2.59 14.55 1.44
CA GLY A 78 3.65 15.49 1.11
C GLY A 78 3.13 16.91 0.88
N PRO A 79 4.04 17.90 0.82
CA PRO A 79 3.69 19.23 0.36
C PRO A 79 3.25 19.16 -1.11
N HIS A 80 1.96 19.30 -1.34
CA HIS A 80 1.41 19.44 -2.68
C HIS A 80 1.67 20.88 -3.15
N PRO A 81 2.04 21.09 -4.43
CA PRO A 81 2.11 22.44 -4.96
C PRO A 81 0.76 23.14 -4.77
N PRO A 82 0.74 24.46 -4.49
CA PRO A 82 -0.52 25.19 -4.42
C PRO A 82 -1.27 25.00 -5.75
N PRO A 83 -2.61 24.83 -5.71
CA PRO A 83 -3.37 24.69 -6.95
C PRO A 83 -3.19 25.94 -7.83
N PRO A 84 -3.30 25.82 -9.17
CA PRO A 84 -3.30 26.96 -10.05
C PRO A 84 -4.30 28.05 -9.60
N PRO A 85 -4.05 29.33 -9.89
CA PRO A 85 -5.00 30.40 -9.56
C PRO A 85 -6.40 30.07 -10.08
N GLY A 86 -7.39 30.08 -9.18
CA GLY A 86 -8.78 29.77 -9.51
C GLY A 86 -9.18 28.29 -9.41
N GLN A 87 -8.26 27.39 -9.06
CA GLN A 87 -8.56 25.98 -8.79
C GLN A 87 -8.43 25.63 -7.30
N ARG A 88 -9.22 24.64 -6.88
CA ARG A 88 -9.24 24.06 -5.54
C ARG A 88 -9.21 22.55 -5.66
N TRP A 89 -8.10 21.98 -6.17
CA TRP A 89 -7.80 20.54 -6.33
C TRP A 89 -8.76 19.54 -5.65
N ALA A 90 -8.82 19.53 -4.31
CA ALA A 90 -9.65 18.60 -3.56
C ALA A 90 -11.16 18.92 -3.60
N VAL A 91 -11.54 20.20 -3.59
CA VAL A 91 -12.95 20.62 -3.66
C VAL A 91 -13.48 20.45 -5.07
N ASP A 92 -12.72 20.88 -6.07
CA ASP A 92 -13.11 20.71 -7.48
C ASP A 92 -13.22 19.22 -7.84
N ALA A 93 -12.34 18.36 -7.33
CA ALA A 93 -12.43 16.92 -7.58
C ALA A 93 -13.70 16.29 -6.96
N ILE A 94 -14.10 16.73 -5.77
CA ILE A 94 -15.31 16.24 -5.10
C ILE A 94 -16.58 16.78 -5.78
N GLU A 95 -16.61 18.08 -6.10
CA GLU A 95 -17.75 18.73 -6.75
C GLU A 95 -17.99 18.21 -8.17
N ASN A 96 -16.94 17.74 -8.86
CA ASN A 96 -17.02 17.17 -10.21
C ASN A 96 -17.04 15.63 -10.22
N ASP A 97 -17.04 14.96 -9.06
CA ASP A 97 -17.15 13.50 -8.99
C ASP A 97 -18.59 13.09 -9.33
N PRO A 98 -18.86 12.31 -10.39
CA PRO A 98 -20.23 11.92 -10.74
C PRO A 98 -20.94 11.08 -9.67
N GLU A 99 -20.22 10.50 -8.70
CA GLU A 99 -20.80 9.79 -7.55
C GLU A 99 -21.24 10.74 -6.42
N TYR A 100 -20.62 11.92 -6.29
CA TYR A 100 -20.87 12.90 -5.20
C TYR A 100 -21.31 14.29 -5.69
N GLY A 101 -21.31 14.52 -6.99
CA GLY A 101 -21.51 15.78 -7.70
C GLY A 101 -22.86 15.85 -8.41
N GLU A 102 -23.94 15.45 -7.72
CA GLU A 102 -25.28 15.85 -8.15
C GLU A 102 -25.37 17.39 -8.21
N PRO A 103 -26.04 17.98 -9.21
CA PRO A 103 -26.19 19.42 -9.36
C PRO A 103 -27.12 19.97 -8.26
N GLY A 104 -26.56 20.20 -7.07
CA GLY A 104 -27.29 20.73 -5.91
C GLY A 104 -26.70 20.41 -4.53
N GLY A 105 -25.49 19.86 -4.44
CA GLY A 105 -24.97 19.23 -3.23
C GLY A 105 -24.15 20.08 -2.24
N VAL A 106 -24.59 21.27 -1.84
CA VAL A 106 -24.37 21.73 -0.45
C VAL A 106 -25.61 22.48 0.00
N GLY A 107 -26.57 21.75 0.56
CA GLY A 107 -27.52 22.35 1.50
C GLY A 107 -26.70 22.91 2.65
N VAL A 108 -26.35 24.20 2.57
CA VAL A 108 -25.87 24.98 3.70
C VAL A 108 -26.97 24.87 4.76
N VAL A 109 -26.78 23.99 5.74
CA VAL A 109 -27.57 24.05 6.97
C VAL A 109 -27.29 25.42 7.56
N PRO A 110 -28.28 26.34 7.63
CA PRO A 110 -28.04 27.61 8.28
C PRO A 110 -27.83 27.27 9.75
N PHE A 111 -26.63 27.55 10.27
CA PHE A 111 -26.43 27.67 11.70
C PHE A 111 -27.41 28.74 12.18
N GLY A 112 -28.55 28.29 12.73
CA GLY A 112 -29.49 29.16 13.39
C GLY A 112 -28.77 29.85 14.54
N ASN A 113 -28.68 31.18 14.48
CA ASN A 113 -28.34 31.98 15.64
C ASN A 113 -29.41 31.72 16.69
N ALA A 114 -29.01 31.07 17.77
CA ALA A 114 -29.77 31.07 19.00
C ALA A 114 -29.69 32.46 19.62
N THR A 115 -30.83 33.17 19.60
CA THR A 115 -31.19 34.23 20.55
C THR A 115 -32.64 34.01 20.94
#